data_AF-A0A2S8NSY0-F1
#
_entry.id   AF-A0A2S8NSY0-F1
#
_cell.length_a   1.000
_cell.length_b   1.000
_cell.length_c   1.000
_cell.angle_alpha   90.00
_cell.angle_beta   90.00
_cell.angle_gamma   90.00
#
_symmetry.space_group_name_H-M   'P 1'
#
loop_
_entity.id
_entity.type
_entity.pdbx_description
1 polymer ?
#
loop_
_entity_poly.entity_id
_entity_poly.type
_entity_poly.pdbx_seq_one_letter_code
_entity_poly.pdbx_strand_id
1 'polypeptide(L)'
;MEINNLYFSTEYLYYLLLKFKKKELNKFIIKQTQPNLSKEIINQFIFKIPSLQEQTKIANFFSIIDRKIELIKEQLSLLEKQKQYYLNNMFI
;
A
#
# COMPACT_ATOMS: atom_id res chain seq x y z
N MET A 1 -2.69 19.64 6.26
CA MET A 1 -2.06 18.87 7.34
C MET A 1 -0.59 18.85 6.99
N GLU A 2 0.22 19.68 7.63
CA GLU A 2 1.67 19.67 7.40
C GLU A 2 2.25 18.48 8.15
N ILE A 3 2.85 17.54 7.41
CA ILE A 3 3.51 16.38 7.99
C ILE A 3 4.93 16.83 8.31
N ASN A 4 5.23 16.98 9.59
CA ASN A 4 6.58 17.28 10.01
C ASN A 4 7.41 15.98 10.05
N ASN A 5 8.31 15.83 9.08
CA ASN A 5 9.17 14.65 8.93
C ASN A 5 10.14 14.43 10.10
N LEU A 6 10.30 15.42 11.00
CA LEU A 6 11.06 15.24 12.25
C LEU A 6 10.37 14.30 13.25
N TYR A 7 9.06 14.11 13.13
CA TYR A 7 8.26 13.34 14.10
C TYR A 7 7.48 12.18 13.45
N PHE A 8 7.53 12.05 12.12
CA PHE A 8 6.64 11.15 11.41
C PHE A 8 7.26 10.57 10.13
N SER A 9 7.18 9.25 9.95
CA SER A 9 7.65 8.56 8.75
C SER A 9 6.58 8.58 7.66
N THR A 10 6.99 9.02 6.46
CA THR A 10 6.15 9.00 5.25
C THR A 10 5.80 7.58 4.82
N GLU A 11 6.73 6.63 4.94
CA GLU A 11 6.48 5.21 4.66
C GLU A 11 5.46 4.62 5.64
N TYR A 12 5.58 4.96 6.92
CA TYR A 12 4.58 4.56 7.91
C TYR A 12 3.19 5.14 7.59
N LEU A 13 3.12 6.41 7.18
CA LEU A 13 1.87 7.03 6.76
C LEU A 13 1.20 6.26 5.62
N TYR A 14 1.98 5.90 4.61
CA TYR A 14 1.50 5.12 3.48
C TYR A 14 0.82 3.83 3.96
N TYR A 15 1.49 3.05 4.81
CA TYR A 15 0.93 1.81 5.35
C TYR A 15 -0.28 2.05 6.28
N LEU A 16 -0.26 3.10 7.09
CA LEU A 16 -1.37 3.50 7.96
C LEU A 16 -2.62 3.83 7.12
N LEU A 17 -2.47 4.62 6.07
CA LEU A 17 -3.56 5.01 5.18
C LEU A 17 -4.09 3.83 4.37
N LEU A 18 -3.23 2.91 3.93
CA LEU A 18 -3.68 1.67 3.28
C LEU A 18 -4.57 0.81 4.20
N LYS A 19 -4.19 0.68 5.47
CA LYS A 19 -5.00 -0.01 6.49
C LYS A 19 -6.33 0.71 6.70
N PHE A 20 -6.32 2.04 6.77
CA PHE A 20 -7.50 2.86 7.02
C PHE A 20 -8.48 2.86 5.84
N LYS A 21 -7.96 2.99 4.61
CA LYS A 21 -8.73 2.99 3.34
C LYS A 21 -9.66 1.78 3.25
N LYS A 22 -9.20 0.61 3.71
CA LYS A 22 -9.99 -0.63 3.64
C LYS A 22 -11.18 -0.68 4.61
N LYS A 23 -11.10 -0.04 5.79
CA LYS A 23 -12.07 -0.27 6.88
C LYS A 23 -13.08 0.86 7.07
N GLU A 24 -12.64 2.11 7.04
CA GLU A 24 -13.48 3.27 7.38
C GLU A 24 -13.87 4.09 6.16
N LEU A 25 -12.95 4.25 5.20
CA LEU A 25 -13.17 5.09 4.02
C LEU A 25 -14.36 4.63 3.16
N ASN A 26 -14.52 3.31 3.00
CA ASN A 26 -15.64 2.73 2.24
C ASN A 26 -17.00 3.13 2.84
N LYS A 27 -17.11 3.32 4.16
CA LYS A 27 -18.37 3.74 4.78
C LYS A 27 -18.76 5.18 4.43
N PHE A 28 -17.78 6.05 4.21
CA PHE A 28 -17.99 7.46 3.83
C PHE A 28 -18.12 7.66 2.32
N ILE A 29 -17.43 6.84 1.53
CA ILE A 29 -17.43 6.86 0.06
C ILE A 29 -18.74 6.29 -0.52
N ILE A 30 -19.26 5.19 0.03
CA ILE A 30 -20.47 4.50 -0.49
C ILE A 30 -21.75 5.36 -0.33
N LYS A 31 -21.75 6.33 0.59
CA LYS A 31 -22.91 7.19 0.87
C LYS A 31 -23.08 8.36 -0.11
N GLN A 32 -22.14 8.60 -1.03
CA GLN A 32 -22.16 9.75 -1.93
C GLN A 32 -22.28 9.32 -3.39
N THR A 33 -23.13 10.02 -4.16
CA THR A 33 -23.35 9.80 -5.60
C THR A 33 -22.09 10.10 -6.43
N GLN A 34 -21.21 10.98 -5.92
CA GLN A 34 -19.87 11.22 -6.45
C GLN A 34 -18.88 11.02 -5.30
N PRO A 35 -18.11 9.91 -5.27
CA PRO A 35 -17.24 9.61 -4.15
C PRO A 35 -16.07 10.59 -4.09
N ASN A 36 -16.16 11.58 -3.22
CA ASN A 36 -15.09 12.52 -2.94
C ASN A 36 -14.87 12.67 -1.43
N LEU A 37 -13.62 12.87 -1.04
CA LEU A 37 -13.23 13.10 0.35
C LEU A 37 -12.90 14.58 0.51
N SER A 38 -13.81 15.33 1.12
CA SER A 38 -13.54 16.73 1.43
C SER A 38 -12.43 16.84 2.49
N LYS A 39 -11.71 17.97 2.46
CA LYS A 39 -10.68 18.30 3.46
C LYS A 39 -11.23 18.26 4.89
N GLU A 40 -12.50 18.65 5.06
CA GLU A 40 -13.21 18.62 6.34
C GLU A 40 -13.37 17.20 6.87
N ILE A 41 -13.79 16.26 6.02
CA ILE A 41 -13.91 14.84 6.40
C ILE A 41 -12.53 14.27 6.76
N ILE A 42 -11.49 14.62 6.00
CA ILE A 42 -10.12 14.17 6.28
C ILE A 42 -9.62 14.65 7.64
N ASN A 43 -9.92 15.90 8.01
CA ASN A 43 -9.51 16.49 9.28
C ASN A 43 -10.25 15.89 10.50
N GLN A 44 -11.38 15.23 10.30
CA GLN A 44 -12.11 14.54 11.38
C GLN A 44 -11.46 13.21 11.77
N PHE A 45 -10.55 12.66 10.95
CA PHE A 45 -9.90 11.40 11.25
C PHE A 45 -8.82 11.56 12.32
N ILE A 46 -8.97 10.81 13.40
CA ILE A 46 -8.02 10.77 14.52
C ILE A 46 -7.24 9.47 14.43
N PHE A 47 -5.92 9.58 14.34
CA PHE A 47 -5.01 8.44 14.33
C PHE A 47 -4.20 8.39 15.63
N LYS A 48 -4.13 7.22 16.25
CA LYS A 48 -3.15 6.97 17.32
C LYS A 48 -1.80 6.68 16.67
N ILE A 49 -0.87 7.62 16.83
CA ILE A 49 0.45 7.54 16.21
C ILE A 49 1.46 7.00 17.24
N PRO A 50 2.19 5.91 16.94
CA PRO A 50 3.21 5.35 17.81
C PRO A 50 4.51 6.16 17.75
N SER A 51 5.50 5.79 18.58
CA SER A 51 6.82 6.46 18.58
C SER A 51 7.51 6.34 17.22
N LEU A 52 8.40 7.28 16.87
CA LEU A 52 9.11 7.25 15.59
C LEU A 52 9.88 5.94 15.36
N GLN A 53 10.50 5.39 16.42
CA GLN A 53 11.17 4.10 16.36
C GLN A 53 10.23 2.96 15.99
N GLU A 54 9.02 2.93 16.54
CA GLU A 54 8.00 1.95 16.20
C GLU A 54 7.46 2.16 14.79
N GLN A 55 7.25 3.41 14.37
CA GLN A 55 6.87 3.73 12.99
C GLN A 55 7.88 3.17 11.99
N THR A 56 9.17 3.37 12.22
CA THR A 56 10.24 2.82 11.38
C THR A 56 10.24 1.30 11.35
N LYS A 57 10.09 0.64 12.52
CA LYS A 57 10.01 -0.83 12.57
C LYS A 57 8.83 -1.37 11.76
N ILE A 58 7.66 -0.74 11.89
CA ILE A 58 6.45 -1.13 11.18
C ILE A 58 6.63 -0.91 9.67
N ALA A 59 7.12 0.26 9.26
CA ALA A 59 7.35 0.59 7.86
C ALA A 59 8.36 -0.37 7.21
N ASN A 60 9.49 -0.62 7.88
CA ASN A 60 10.51 -1.55 7.40
C ASN A 60 9.93 -2.96 7.22
N PHE A 61 9.16 -3.46 8.18
CA PHE A 61 8.52 -4.77 8.10
C PHE A 61 7.63 -4.89 6.86
N PHE A 62 6.74 -3.92 6.61
CA PHE A 62 5.87 -3.96 5.44
C PHE A 62 6.63 -3.75 4.13
N SER A 63 7.68 -2.91 4.11
CA SER A 63 8.51 -2.71 2.92
C SER A 63 9.20 -4.00 2.45
N ILE A 64 9.65 -4.83 3.41
CA ILE A 64 10.25 -6.14 3.10
C ILE A 64 9.23 -7.06 2.45
N ILE A 65 7.98 -7.03 2.92
CA ILE A 65 6.90 -7.83 2.34
C ILE A 65 6.58 -7.36 0.93
N ASP A 66 6.42 -6.06 0.70
CA ASP A 66 6.16 -5.51 -0.63
C ASP A 66 7.29 -5.86 -1.60
N ARG A 67 8.55 -5.72 -1.17
CA ARG A 67 9.71 -6.11 -1.98
C ARG A 67 9.69 -7.58 -2.33
N LYS A 68 9.31 -8.45 -1.39
CA LYS A 68 9.17 -9.88 -1.64
C LYS A 68 8.06 -10.18 -2.65
N ILE A 69 6.93 -9.47 -2.57
CA ILE A 69 5.82 -9.61 -3.53
C ILE A 69 6.28 -9.21 -4.94
N GLU A 70 7.02 -8.11 -5.08
CA GLU A 70 7.58 -7.68 -6.37
C GLU A 70 8.48 -8.76 -6.98
N LEU A 71 9.44 -9.28 -6.20
CA LEU A 71 10.35 -10.32 -6.68
C LEU A 71 9.60 -11.58 -7.14
N ILE A 72 8.56 -11.99 -6.41
CA ILE A 72 7.73 -13.14 -6.81
C ILE A 72 6.98 -12.85 -8.11
N LYS A 73 6.45 -11.64 -8.30
CA LYS A 73 5.77 -11.25 -9.56
C LYS A 73 6.73 -11.24 -10.74
N GLU A 74 7.95 -10.74 -10.55
CA GLU A 74 9.01 -10.77 -11.56
C GLU A 74 9.36 -12.20 -11.97
N GLN A 75 9.56 -13.09 -10.99
CA GLN A 75 9.82 -14.51 -11.23
C GLN A 75 8.67 -15.19 -11.97
N LEU A 76 7.42 -14.91 -11.57
CA LEU A 76 6.23 -15.45 -12.24
C LEU A 76 6.17 -14.98 -13.70
N SER A 77 6.40 -13.71 -13.98
CA SER A 77 6.43 -13.18 -15.34
C SER A 77 7.52 -13.84 -16.20
N LEU A 78 8.69 -14.10 -15.62
CA LEU A 78 9.77 -14.81 -16.30
C LEU A 78 9.38 -16.25 -16.64
N LEU A 79 8.80 -16.98 -15.68
CA LEU A 79 8.34 -18.36 -15.87
C LEU A 79 7.24 -18.45 -16.93
N GLU A 80 6.32 -17.49 -16.97
CA GLU A 80 5.29 -17.42 -18.02
C GLU A 80 5.90 -17.23 -19.42
N LYS A 81 6.89 -16.34 -19.54
CA LYS A 81 7.62 -16.12 -20.80
C LYS A 81 8.38 -17.37 -21.23
N GLN A 82 9.06 -18.04 -20.29
CA GLN A 82 9.76 -19.30 -20.55
C GLN A 82 8.81 -20.39 -21.01
N LYS A 83 7.67 -20.56 -20.31
CA LYS A 83 6.62 -21.50 -20.71
C LYS A 83 6.14 -21.23 -22.13
N GLN A 84 5.86 -19.98 -22.48
CA GLN A 84 5.42 -19.62 -23.82
C GLN A 84 6.49 -19.93 -24.87
N TYR A 85 7.75 -19.60 -24.58
CA TYR A 85 8.87 -19.91 -25.46
C TYR A 85 8.98 -21.42 -25.70
N TYR A 86 8.95 -22.24 -24.66
CA TYR A 86 9.03 -23.69 -24.82
C TYR A 86 7.86 -24.26 -25.61
N LEU A 87 6.63 -23.82 -25.34
CA LEU A 87 5.45 -24.27 -26.09
C LEU A 87 5.54 -23.91 -27.58
N ASN A 88 6.01 -22.70 -27.91
CA ASN A 88 6.20 -22.29 -29.31
C ASN A 88 7.24 -23.14 -30.03
N ASN A 89 8.29 -23.61 -29.33
CA ASN A 89 9.35 -24.44 -29.90
C ASN A 89 9.05 -25.95 -29.83
N MET A 90 7.94 -26.37 -29.22
CA MET A 90 7.59 -27.79 -29.04
C MET A 90 6.92 -28.41 -30.27
N PHE A 91 6.37 -27.58 -31.16
CA PHE A 91 5.62 -27.99 -32.36
C PHE A 91 6.31 -27.56 -33.67
N ILE A 92 7.62 -27.30 -33.60
CA ILE A 92 8.52 -27.07 -34.75
C ILE A 92 9.35 -28.33 -34.96
#